data_AF-Q7NHH3-F1
#
_entry.id   AF-Q7NHH3-F1
#
_cell.length_a   1.000
_cell.length_b   1.000
_cell.length_c   1.000
_cell.angle_alpha   90.00
_cell.angle_beta   90.00
_cell.angle_gamma   90.00
#
_symmetry.space_group_name_H-M   'P 1'
#
loop_
_entity.id
_entity.type
_entity.pdbx_description
1 polymer ?
#
loop_
_entity_poly.entity_id
_entity_poly.type
_entity_poly.pdbx_seq_one_letter_code
_entity_poly.pdbx_strand_id
1 'polypeptide(L)'
;MFQVQRETGPFGECRLVDSESDATVRVAPGRGGMVSGFTLAGRDLLYLDPETYYDPARSVRGGNPILFPICGNLPDDTYTVAGRPYTLKQHGLARTMAWQVVEESTVGAAGLTLELTSNEATRERYPFDFTVRFTYLLHGGELTIRQEYENRSERPLPMYTGFHPYFPCTDKSKLRFDLPAARYIDQVTGKPGSFQTGFPFDAPSIDWIFTDVHAQEAAATSPADGYRITLRYDPVFAFLVFWTLKDKPFYCLEPWMAPRNAMNTGDHLQLVPSGGRLRADVAMVGELL
;
A
#
# COMPACT_ATOMS: atom_id res chain seq x y z
N MET A 1 15.57 15.85 -15.00
CA MET A 1 15.37 15.02 -16.22
C MET A 1 14.73 13.71 -15.79
N PHE A 2 13.65 13.29 -16.45
CA PHE A 2 12.95 12.05 -16.10
C PHE A 2 13.48 10.85 -16.89
N GLN A 3 13.65 9.72 -16.22
CA GLN A 3 14.07 8.46 -16.85
C GLN A 3 13.30 7.27 -16.28
N VAL A 4 13.08 6.27 -17.12
CA VAL A 4 12.62 4.93 -16.73
C VAL A 4 13.69 3.94 -17.16
N GLN A 5 14.22 3.16 -16.22
CA GLN A 5 15.30 2.20 -16.46
C GLN A 5 14.82 0.81 -16.02
N ARG A 6 14.94 -0.19 -16.89
CA ARG A 6 14.67 -1.59 -16.52
C ARG A 6 15.95 -2.23 -16.02
N GLU A 7 15.86 -2.93 -14.89
CA GLU A 7 16.98 -3.60 -14.26
C GLU A 7 16.90 -5.12 -14.45
N THR A 8 18.05 -5.75 -14.64
CA THR A 8 18.16 -7.21 -14.66
C THR A 8 18.13 -7.73 -13.23
N GLY A 9 17.00 -8.29 -12.81
CA GLY A 9 16.81 -8.86 -11.48
C GLY A 9 15.68 -9.89 -11.45
N PRO A 10 15.54 -10.65 -10.36
CA PRO A 10 14.58 -11.75 -10.26
C PRO A 10 13.12 -11.32 -10.42
N PHE A 11 12.82 -10.03 -10.20
CA PHE A 11 11.47 -9.46 -10.29
C PHE A 11 11.33 -8.39 -11.38
N GLY A 12 12.34 -8.23 -12.25
CA GLY A 12 12.32 -7.26 -13.36
C GLY A 12 12.08 -5.82 -12.90
N GLU A 13 12.83 -5.35 -11.91
CA GLU A 13 12.64 -4.02 -11.32
C GLU A 13 12.74 -2.90 -12.37
N CYS A 14 11.90 -1.89 -12.20
CA CYS A 14 11.87 -0.68 -13.02
C CYS A 14 12.19 0.50 -12.10
N ARG A 15 13.20 1.28 -12.48
CA ARG A 15 13.66 2.45 -11.75
C ARG A 15 13.16 3.72 -12.43
N LEU A 16 12.35 4.47 -11.71
CA LEU A 16 11.92 5.83 -12.05
C LEU A 16 12.92 6.81 -11.46
N VAL A 17 13.43 7.72 -12.27
CA VAL A 17 14.44 8.70 -11.84
C VAL A 17 13.96 10.10 -12.19
N ASP A 18 13.98 10.99 -11.21
CA ASP A 18 13.93 12.42 -11.41
C ASP A 18 15.26 13.03 -10.97
N SER A 19 16.11 13.36 -11.95
CA SER A 19 17.44 13.93 -11.68
C SER A 19 17.41 15.35 -11.10
N GLU A 20 16.29 16.08 -11.22
CA GLU A 20 16.22 17.46 -10.72
C GLU A 20 16.00 17.48 -9.20
N SER A 21 15.15 16.59 -8.70
CA SER A 21 14.93 16.41 -7.26
C SER A 21 15.87 15.41 -6.59
N ASP A 22 16.80 14.81 -7.34
CA ASP A 22 17.62 13.67 -6.91
C ASP A 22 16.78 12.55 -6.28
N ALA A 23 15.66 12.24 -6.92
CA ALA A 23 14.70 11.26 -6.46
C ALA A 23 14.73 10.00 -7.34
N THR A 24 14.57 8.85 -6.70
CA THR A 24 14.53 7.55 -7.34
C THR A 24 13.46 6.68 -6.71
N VAL A 25 12.62 6.05 -7.53
CA VAL A 25 11.65 5.03 -7.09
C VAL A 25 11.93 3.73 -7.82
N ARG A 26 12.02 2.62 -7.09
CA ARG A 26 12.11 1.27 -7.65
C ARG A 26 10.77 0.57 -7.52
N VAL A 27 10.25 0.05 -8.63
CA VAL A 27 9.00 -0.71 -8.71
C VAL A 27 9.33 -2.13 -9.17
N ALA A 28 8.71 -3.13 -8.55
CA ALA A 28 8.99 -4.54 -8.80
C ALA A 28 7.76 -5.26 -9.42
N PRO A 29 7.60 -5.23 -10.76
CA PRO A 29 6.50 -5.90 -11.46
C PRO A 29 6.35 -7.38 -11.08
N GLY A 30 7.47 -8.12 -11.03
CA GLY A 30 7.48 -9.54 -10.67
C GLY A 30 7.20 -9.84 -9.20
N ARG A 31 7.14 -8.81 -8.33
CA ARG A 31 6.93 -8.93 -6.88
C ARG A 31 5.68 -8.16 -6.45
N GLY A 32 4.54 -8.44 -7.09
CA GLY A 32 3.27 -7.81 -6.71
C GLY A 32 3.09 -6.39 -7.20
N GLY A 33 3.90 -5.94 -8.16
CA GLY A 33 3.90 -4.55 -8.64
C GLY A 33 4.26 -3.54 -7.55
N MET A 34 4.85 -3.98 -6.43
CA MET A 34 5.10 -3.10 -5.29
C MET A 34 6.19 -2.08 -5.58
N VAL A 35 6.18 -0.95 -4.86
CA VAL A 35 7.36 -0.09 -4.76
C VAL A 35 8.34 -0.77 -3.81
N SER A 36 9.51 -1.18 -4.30
CA SER A 36 10.55 -1.82 -3.49
C SER A 36 11.49 -0.81 -2.83
N GLY A 37 11.56 0.43 -3.34
CA GLY A 37 12.35 1.49 -2.72
C GLY A 37 11.97 2.88 -3.21
N PHE A 38 12.23 3.87 -2.36
CA PHE A 38 12.13 5.29 -2.67
C PHE A 38 13.30 5.98 -1.99
N THR A 39 14.15 6.65 -2.76
CA THR A 39 15.33 7.38 -2.30
C THR A 39 15.22 8.84 -2.72
N LEU A 40 15.58 9.77 -1.83
CA LEU A 40 15.63 11.21 -2.07
C LEU A 40 16.97 11.77 -1.58
N ALA A 41 17.74 12.39 -2.47
CA ALA A 41 19.09 12.91 -2.19
C ALA A 41 19.99 11.92 -1.40
N GLY A 42 19.98 10.65 -1.82
CA GLY A 42 20.74 9.57 -1.18
C GLY A 42 20.15 9.00 0.12
N ARG A 43 19.02 9.53 0.62
CA ARG A 43 18.30 9.01 1.79
C ARG A 43 17.21 8.04 1.36
N ASP A 44 17.25 6.81 1.88
CA ASP A 44 16.12 5.88 1.73
C ASP A 44 14.93 6.31 2.57
N LEU A 45 13.79 6.44 1.92
CA LEU A 45 12.50 6.78 2.51
C LEU A 45 11.62 5.54 2.74
N LEU A 46 11.98 4.39 2.16
CA LEU A 46 11.32 3.11 2.41
C LEU A 46 12.30 2.09 2.98
N TYR A 47 11.87 1.40 4.03
CA TYR A 47 12.58 0.24 4.57
C TYR A 47 12.33 -0.98 3.68
N LEU A 48 13.35 -1.81 3.42
CA LEU A 48 13.20 -3.10 2.77
C LEU A 48 14.07 -4.16 3.43
N ASP A 49 13.45 -5.27 3.85
CA ASP A 49 14.16 -6.47 4.32
C ASP A 49 14.49 -7.38 3.12
N PRO A 50 15.77 -7.47 2.70
CA PRO A 50 16.16 -8.24 1.54
C PRO A 50 15.87 -9.74 1.70
N GLU A 51 15.92 -10.30 2.92
CA GLU A 51 15.69 -11.73 3.12
C GLU A 51 14.25 -12.13 2.78
N THR A 52 13.30 -11.27 3.12
CA THR A 52 11.88 -11.49 2.79
C THR A 52 11.54 -11.06 1.37
N TYR A 53 12.28 -10.10 0.83
CA TYR A 53 12.05 -9.60 -0.52
C TYR A 53 12.41 -10.65 -1.57
N TYR A 54 13.59 -11.24 -1.47
CA TYR A 54 14.11 -12.20 -2.46
C TYR A 54 13.59 -13.63 -2.29
N ASP A 55 12.98 -13.97 -1.14
CA ASP A 55 12.34 -15.27 -0.94
C ASP A 55 10.86 -15.24 -1.35
N PRO A 56 10.48 -15.85 -2.50
CA PRO A 56 9.10 -15.81 -2.97
C PRO A 56 8.10 -16.50 -2.04
N ALA A 57 8.55 -17.41 -1.16
CA ALA A 57 7.71 -18.11 -0.19
C ALA A 57 7.40 -17.26 1.06
N ARG A 58 8.15 -16.18 1.30
CA ARG A 58 7.95 -15.28 2.45
C ARG A 58 7.10 -14.08 2.07
N SER A 59 6.31 -13.63 3.05
CA SER A 59 5.68 -12.30 2.97
C SER A 59 6.76 -11.23 3.04
N VAL A 60 6.76 -10.30 2.09
CA VAL A 60 7.69 -9.17 2.08
C VAL A 60 7.51 -8.33 3.35
N ARG A 61 8.63 -7.88 3.91
CA ARG A 61 8.72 -6.89 4.99
C ARG A 61 9.45 -5.68 4.43
N GLY A 62 8.71 -4.68 3.97
CA GLY A 62 9.30 -3.50 3.38
C GLY A 62 8.67 -3.04 2.08
N GLY A 63 9.19 -1.94 1.54
CA GLY A 63 8.65 -1.24 0.38
C GLY A 63 7.24 -0.73 0.63
N ASN A 64 6.40 -0.77 -0.40
CA ASN A 64 4.98 -0.48 -0.33
C ASN A 64 4.17 -1.58 -1.04
N PRO A 65 3.85 -2.69 -0.35
CA PRO A 65 2.99 -3.75 -0.86
C PRO A 65 1.56 -3.26 -1.15
N ILE A 66 0.96 -3.83 -2.19
CA ILE A 66 -0.42 -3.57 -2.63
C ILE A 66 -1.39 -4.55 -1.97
N LEU A 67 -2.47 -4.05 -1.37
CA LEU A 67 -3.48 -4.87 -0.70
C LEU A 67 -4.75 -4.90 -1.58
N PHE A 68 -5.00 -6.00 -2.29
CA PHE A 68 -6.17 -6.16 -3.16
C PHE A 68 -6.54 -7.64 -3.31
N PRO A 69 -7.84 -8.02 -3.24
CA PRO A 69 -9.03 -7.16 -3.13
C PRO A 69 -9.46 -6.84 -1.69
N ILE A 70 -8.65 -7.18 -0.70
CA ILE A 70 -8.93 -6.96 0.73
C ILE A 70 -7.73 -6.36 1.45
N CYS A 71 -8.01 -5.60 2.51
CA CYS A 71 -7.06 -5.27 3.56
C CYS A 71 -7.26 -6.16 4.81
N GLY A 72 -6.17 -6.47 5.50
CA GLY A 72 -6.18 -7.39 6.65
C GLY A 72 -6.58 -8.83 6.24
N ASN A 73 -7.02 -9.63 7.20
CA ASN A 73 -7.52 -10.99 6.98
C ASN A 73 -9.05 -11.06 7.03
N LEU A 74 -9.57 -12.26 6.78
CA LEU A 74 -10.95 -12.63 6.99
C LEU A 74 -11.00 -13.68 8.12
N PRO A 75 -12.09 -13.79 8.89
CA PRO A 75 -12.34 -14.95 9.74
C PRO A 75 -12.23 -16.23 8.90
N ASP A 76 -11.37 -17.15 9.35
CA ASP A 76 -11.08 -18.41 8.66
C ASP A 76 -10.64 -18.25 7.19
N ASP A 77 -10.05 -17.10 6.85
CA ASP A 77 -9.68 -16.70 5.49
C ASP A 77 -10.85 -16.82 4.48
N THR A 78 -12.11 -16.79 4.94
CA THR A 78 -13.28 -17.17 4.12
C THR A 78 -14.26 -16.01 3.91
N TYR A 79 -14.87 -15.97 2.72
CA TYR A 79 -16.02 -15.13 2.39
C TYR A 79 -16.96 -15.82 1.41
N THR A 80 -18.16 -15.27 1.20
CA THR A 80 -19.19 -15.89 0.35
C THR A 80 -19.57 -15.03 -0.84
N VAL A 81 -19.68 -15.65 -2.01
CA VAL A 81 -20.21 -15.02 -3.23
C VAL A 81 -21.32 -15.88 -3.80
N ALA A 82 -22.55 -15.34 -3.88
CA ALA A 82 -23.74 -16.07 -4.36
C ALA A 82 -23.92 -17.44 -3.67
N GLY A 83 -23.77 -17.50 -2.34
CA GLY A 83 -23.94 -18.72 -1.55
C GLY A 83 -22.79 -19.71 -1.62
N ARG A 84 -21.73 -19.45 -2.40
CA ARG A 84 -20.53 -20.30 -2.46
C ARG A 84 -19.39 -19.69 -1.64
N PRO A 85 -18.72 -20.45 -0.76
CA PRO A 85 -17.55 -19.97 -0.02
C PRO A 85 -16.31 -19.93 -0.91
N TYR A 86 -15.45 -18.96 -0.64
CA TYR A 86 -14.15 -18.75 -1.27
C TYR A 86 -13.12 -18.38 -0.20
N THR A 87 -11.86 -18.69 -0.47
CA THR A 87 -10.74 -18.43 0.44
C THR A 87 -9.84 -17.33 -0.08
N LEU A 88 -9.62 -16.29 0.74
CA LEU A 88 -8.65 -15.23 0.52
C LEU A 88 -7.72 -15.12 1.72
N LYS A 89 -6.42 -15.28 1.45
CA LYS A 89 -5.38 -14.99 2.44
C LYS A 89 -5.35 -13.51 2.77
N GLN A 90 -4.79 -13.20 3.93
CA GLN A 90 -4.53 -11.82 4.37
C GLN A 90 -3.97 -10.94 3.25
N HIS A 91 -4.53 -9.74 3.08
CA HIS A 91 -4.21 -8.73 2.06
C HIS A 91 -4.44 -9.15 0.60
N GLY A 92 -5.15 -10.26 0.38
CA GLY A 92 -5.56 -10.70 -0.93
C GLY A 92 -4.42 -11.28 -1.77
N LEU A 93 -4.51 -11.06 -3.08
CA LEU A 93 -3.75 -11.77 -4.11
C LEU A 93 -2.75 -10.89 -4.86
N ALA A 94 -2.99 -9.57 -4.96
CA ALA A 94 -2.19 -8.66 -5.77
C ALA A 94 -0.69 -8.70 -5.43
N ARG A 95 -0.35 -8.66 -4.14
CA ARG A 95 1.03 -8.64 -3.64
C ARG A 95 1.86 -9.88 -3.95
N THR A 96 1.24 -10.98 -4.35
CA THR A 96 1.93 -12.26 -4.65
C THR A 96 1.92 -12.60 -6.14
N MET A 97 1.43 -11.71 -6.99
CA MET A 97 1.31 -11.94 -8.42
C MET A 97 2.31 -11.10 -9.20
N ALA A 98 2.74 -11.58 -10.36
CA ALA A 98 3.49 -10.77 -11.30
C ALA A 98 2.53 -9.84 -12.06
N TRP A 99 2.93 -8.58 -12.19
CA TRP A 99 2.24 -7.55 -12.95
C TRP A 99 2.98 -7.31 -14.26
N GLN A 100 2.25 -6.88 -15.28
CA GLN A 100 2.82 -6.57 -16.59
C GLN A 100 3.09 -5.07 -16.72
N VAL A 101 4.26 -4.68 -17.23
CA VAL A 101 4.50 -3.30 -17.65
C VAL A 101 3.75 -3.05 -18.95
N VAL A 102 2.81 -2.11 -18.94
CA VAL A 102 1.98 -1.78 -20.12
C VAL A 102 2.28 -0.40 -20.69
N GLU A 103 2.87 0.51 -19.91
CA GLU A 103 3.22 1.85 -20.37
C GLU A 103 4.43 2.39 -19.59
N GLU A 104 5.25 3.20 -20.27
CA GLU A 104 6.34 3.99 -19.70
C GLU A 104 6.24 5.42 -20.25
N SER A 105 6.51 6.41 -19.41
CA SER A 105 6.49 7.82 -19.82
C SER A 105 7.61 8.60 -19.14
N THR A 106 8.16 9.58 -19.85
CA THR A 106 9.12 10.57 -19.33
C THR A 106 8.64 12.00 -19.56
N VAL A 107 7.38 12.19 -19.92
CA VAL A 107 6.79 13.49 -20.21
C VAL A 107 6.15 14.04 -18.93
N GLY A 108 6.71 15.11 -18.40
CA GLY A 108 6.23 15.78 -17.18
C GLY A 108 6.59 15.05 -15.87
N ALA A 109 6.76 13.73 -15.89
CA ALA A 109 7.22 12.92 -14.76
C ALA A 109 7.93 11.65 -15.27
N ALA A 110 8.66 10.94 -14.40
CA ALA A 110 9.06 9.56 -14.67
C ALA A 110 7.89 8.64 -14.34
N GLY A 111 7.32 7.99 -15.34
CA GLY A 111 6.05 7.27 -15.27
C GLY A 111 6.14 5.81 -15.68
N LEU A 112 5.45 4.94 -14.96
CA LEU A 112 5.32 3.51 -15.27
C LEU A 112 3.90 3.05 -14.96
N THR A 113 3.24 2.38 -15.90
CA THR A 113 1.94 1.74 -15.65
C THR A 113 2.10 0.23 -15.64
N LEU A 114 1.64 -0.38 -14.56
CA LEU A 114 1.55 -1.83 -14.38
C LEU A 114 0.10 -2.30 -14.46
N GLU A 115 -0.13 -3.47 -15.04
CA GLU A 115 -1.44 -4.11 -15.15
C GLU A 115 -1.45 -5.51 -14.54
N LEU A 116 -2.50 -5.81 -13.78
CA LEU A 116 -2.86 -7.15 -13.32
C LEU A 116 -4.26 -7.51 -13.81
N THR A 117 -4.36 -8.55 -14.63
CA THR A 117 -5.62 -9.09 -15.13
C THR A 117 -5.97 -10.39 -14.40
N SER A 118 -7.26 -10.60 -14.14
CA SER A 118 -7.77 -11.87 -13.63
C SER A 118 -7.44 -13.04 -14.56
N ASN A 119 -7.17 -14.20 -13.98
CA ASN A 119 -6.97 -15.46 -14.68
C ASN A 119 -7.68 -16.61 -13.92
N GLU A 120 -7.49 -17.85 -14.37
CA GLU A 120 -8.11 -19.02 -13.75
C GLU A 120 -7.75 -19.15 -12.26
N ALA A 121 -6.47 -19.02 -11.92
CA ALA A 121 -5.97 -19.11 -10.54
C ALA A 121 -6.41 -17.95 -9.63
N THR A 122 -6.74 -16.77 -10.18
CA THR A 122 -7.38 -15.73 -9.38
C THR A 122 -8.84 -16.06 -9.14
N ARG A 123 -9.56 -16.55 -10.16
CA ARG A 123 -11.00 -16.88 -10.09
C ARG A 123 -11.32 -18.01 -9.11
N GLU A 124 -10.37 -18.91 -8.85
CA GLU A 124 -10.51 -19.93 -7.80
C GLU A 124 -10.69 -19.34 -6.40
N ARG A 125 -10.10 -18.16 -6.15
CA ARG A 125 -10.07 -17.50 -4.83
C ARG A 125 -10.93 -16.24 -4.79
N TYR A 126 -11.08 -15.58 -5.94
CA TYR A 126 -11.81 -14.35 -6.14
C TYR A 126 -12.53 -14.42 -7.49
N PRO A 127 -13.80 -14.90 -7.53
CA PRO A 127 -14.50 -15.34 -8.75
C PRO A 127 -15.05 -14.16 -9.56
N PHE A 128 -14.18 -13.21 -9.88
CA PHE A 128 -14.47 -12.01 -10.63
C PHE A 128 -13.41 -11.86 -11.72
N ASP A 129 -13.85 -11.50 -12.91
CA ASP A 129 -13.01 -10.96 -13.96
C ASP A 129 -12.74 -9.48 -13.71
N PHE A 130 -11.46 -9.10 -13.72
CA PHE A 130 -11.01 -7.76 -13.39
C PHE A 130 -9.78 -7.36 -14.19
N THR A 131 -9.53 -6.05 -14.25
CA THR A 131 -8.23 -5.50 -14.63
C THR A 131 -7.87 -4.39 -13.65
N VAL A 132 -6.72 -4.49 -13.02
CA VAL A 132 -6.20 -3.46 -12.11
C VAL A 132 -4.99 -2.81 -12.77
N ARG A 133 -4.97 -1.48 -12.85
CA ARG A 133 -3.86 -0.71 -13.39
C ARG A 133 -3.34 0.28 -12.35
N PHE A 134 -2.04 0.23 -12.09
CA PHE A 134 -1.36 1.16 -11.21
C PHE A 134 -0.36 1.96 -12.02
N THR A 135 -0.51 3.28 -12.02
CA THR A 135 0.42 4.21 -12.68
C THR A 135 1.24 4.93 -11.62
N TYR A 136 2.53 4.63 -11.56
CA TYR A 136 3.52 5.26 -10.68
C TYR A 136 4.10 6.48 -11.40
N LEU A 137 4.06 7.64 -10.76
CA LEU A 137 4.56 8.91 -11.29
C LEU A 137 5.51 9.51 -10.26
N LEU A 138 6.76 9.73 -10.65
CA LEU A 138 7.77 10.41 -9.84
C LEU A 138 8.07 11.79 -10.40
N HIS A 139 7.87 12.82 -9.58
CA HIS A 139 8.16 14.21 -9.92
C HIS A 139 8.42 15.01 -8.65
N GLY A 140 9.53 15.75 -8.59
CA GLY A 140 9.77 16.74 -7.53
C GLY A 140 9.84 16.15 -6.12
N GLY A 141 10.35 14.93 -5.96
CA GLY A 141 10.38 14.24 -4.66
C GLY A 141 9.02 13.70 -4.18
N GLU A 142 7.99 13.73 -5.03
CA GLU A 142 6.69 13.10 -4.79
C GLU A 142 6.52 11.86 -5.67
N LEU A 143 6.12 10.75 -5.05
CA LEU A 143 5.61 9.57 -5.73
C LEU A 143 4.09 9.56 -5.69
N THR A 144 3.43 9.80 -6.82
CA THR A 144 1.99 9.57 -6.98
C THR A 144 1.75 8.17 -7.55
N ILE A 145 0.79 7.44 -6.99
CA ILE A 145 0.31 6.15 -7.48
C ILE A 145 -1.15 6.35 -7.83
N ARG A 146 -1.49 6.29 -9.13
CA ARG A 146 -2.88 6.30 -9.60
C ARG A 146 -3.38 4.89 -9.77
N GLN A 147 -4.55 4.59 -9.22
CA GLN A 147 -5.13 3.27 -9.27
C GLN A 147 -6.40 3.28 -10.13
N GLU A 148 -6.56 2.27 -10.98
CA GLU A 148 -7.79 1.98 -11.70
C GLU A 148 -8.17 0.51 -11.49
N TYR A 149 -9.38 0.28 -11.01
CA TYR A 149 -9.97 -1.05 -10.79
C TYR A 149 -11.16 -1.22 -11.74
N GLU A 150 -10.97 -2.00 -12.79
CA GLU A 150 -11.97 -2.27 -13.81
C GLU A 150 -12.65 -3.61 -13.53
N ASN A 151 -13.98 -3.58 -13.43
CA ASN A 151 -14.79 -4.78 -13.30
C ASN A 151 -15.20 -5.30 -14.68
N ARG A 152 -14.72 -6.50 -15.02
CA ARG A 152 -15.01 -7.19 -16.29
C ARG A 152 -15.98 -8.36 -16.11
N SER A 153 -16.54 -8.52 -14.92
CA SER A 153 -17.55 -9.52 -14.58
C SER A 153 -18.95 -9.01 -14.91
N GLU A 154 -19.90 -9.93 -15.08
CA GLU A 154 -21.32 -9.61 -15.27
C GLU A 154 -22.05 -9.21 -13.98
N ARG A 155 -21.33 -9.06 -12.86
CA ARG A 155 -21.88 -8.78 -11.53
C ARG A 155 -21.02 -7.74 -10.81
N PRO A 156 -21.56 -7.01 -9.81
CA PRO A 156 -20.76 -6.08 -9.01
C PRO A 156 -19.56 -6.78 -8.37
N LEU A 157 -18.40 -6.15 -8.46
CA LEU A 157 -17.13 -6.63 -7.92
C LEU A 157 -16.90 -5.98 -6.54
N PRO A 158 -16.93 -6.76 -5.44
CA PRO A 158 -16.69 -6.27 -4.09
C PRO A 158 -15.20 -6.16 -3.79
N MET A 159 -14.73 -5.00 -3.39
CA MET A 159 -13.32 -4.78 -3.02
C MET A 159 -13.14 -3.69 -1.97
N TYR A 160 -12.01 -3.72 -1.30
CA TYR A 160 -11.48 -2.61 -0.53
C TYR A 160 -9.96 -2.75 -0.53
N THR A 161 -9.29 -1.74 -1.09
CA THR A 161 -7.84 -1.77 -1.32
C THR A 161 -7.11 -0.94 -0.27
N GLY A 162 -5.81 -1.15 -0.20
CA GLY A 162 -4.93 -0.31 0.59
C GLY A 162 -3.48 -0.46 0.17
N PHE A 163 -2.64 0.29 0.85
CA PHE A 163 -1.18 0.25 0.73
C PHE A 163 -0.58 -0.06 2.09
N HIS A 164 0.62 -0.65 2.09
CA HIS A 164 1.31 -1.01 3.32
C HIS A 164 2.75 -0.47 3.32
N PRO A 165 2.98 0.84 3.20
CA PRO A 165 4.34 1.39 3.10
C PRO A 165 5.10 1.23 4.42
N TYR A 166 6.34 0.78 4.32
CA TYR A 166 7.28 0.62 5.42
C TYR A 166 8.30 1.74 5.38
N PHE A 167 8.34 2.55 6.42
CA PHE A 167 9.27 3.67 6.56
C PHE A 167 10.40 3.30 7.53
N PRO A 168 11.67 3.61 7.21
CA PRO A 168 12.80 3.28 8.07
C PRO A 168 12.76 4.12 9.35
N CYS A 169 13.00 3.50 10.50
CA CYS A 169 13.04 4.23 11.77
C CYS A 169 14.06 3.64 12.72
N THR A 170 15.12 4.41 13.00
CA THR A 170 16.19 4.01 13.92
C THR A 170 15.86 4.32 15.39
N ASP A 171 15.03 5.33 15.65
CA ASP A 171 14.61 5.72 17.01
C ASP A 171 13.14 6.13 17.04
N LYS A 172 12.27 5.16 17.35
CA LYS A 172 10.81 5.34 17.37
C LYS A 172 10.36 6.35 18.41
N SER A 173 11.10 6.51 19.51
CA SER A 173 10.74 7.44 20.59
C SER A 173 10.72 8.91 20.14
N LYS A 174 11.36 9.21 19.00
CA LYS A 174 11.44 10.56 18.42
C LYS A 174 10.44 10.80 17.29
N LEU A 175 9.67 9.79 16.89
CA LEU A 175 8.67 9.95 15.84
C LEU A 175 7.62 10.98 16.26
N ARG A 176 7.27 11.85 15.32
CA ARG A 176 6.19 12.83 15.46
C ARG A 176 5.18 12.57 14.36
N PHE A 177 3.90 12.68 14.68
CA PHE A 177 2.83 12.36 13.75
C PHE A 177 1.83 13.49 13.66
N ASP A 178 1.40 13.78 12.43
CA ASP A 178 0.25 14.60 12.13
C ASP A 178 -0.81 13.65 11.54
N LEU A 179 -1.64 13.08 12.41
CA LEU A 179 -2.68 12.14 12.01
C LEU A 179 -4.04 12.83 12.00
N PRO A 180 -4.84 12.67 10.94
CA PRO A 180 -6.19 13.23 10.84
C PRO A 180 -7.22 12.34 11.58
N ALA A 181 -6.84 11.77 12.73
CA ALA A 181 -7.69 10.89 13.52
C ALA A 181 -7.21 10.84 14.98
N ALA A 182 -8.16 10.77 15.91
CA ALA A 182 -7.90 10.70 17.35
C ALA A 182 -8.44 9.42 18.00
N ARG A 183 -9.12 8.55 17.22
CA ARG A 183 -9.69 7.30 17.69
C ARG A 183 -9.08 6.15 16.90
N TYR A 184 -8.83 5.04 17.58
CA TYR A 184 -8.32 3.84 16.95
C TYR A 184 -8.96 2.59 17.54
N ILE A 185 -8.84 1.49 16.81
CA ILE A 185 -9.09 0.13 17.29
C ILE A 185 -7.76 -0.61 17.23
N ASP A 186 -7.36 -1.21 18.34
CA ASP A 186 -6.23 -2.13 18.36
C ASP A 186 -6.64 -3.44 17.67
N GLN A 187 -6.06 -3.74 16.51
CA GLN A 187 -6.45 -4.86 15.66
C GLN A 187 -6.09 -6.23 16.27
N VAL A 188 -5.21 -6.27 17.26
CA VAL A 188 -4.84 -7.48 17.99
C VAL A 188 -5.89 -7.80 19.06
N THR A 189 -6.31 -6.79 19.83
CA THR A 189 -7.21 -6.98 20.98
C THR A 189 -8.68 -6.69 20.66
N GLY A 190 -8.96 -6.01 19.55
CA GLY A 190 -10.28 -5.50 19.18
C GLY A 190 -10.77 -4.33 20.04
N LYS A 191 -9.93 -3.78 20.93
CA LYS A 191 -10.34 -2.74 21.87
C LYS A 191 -10.18 -1.34 21.25
N PRO A 192 -11.16 -0.45 21.44
CA PRO A 192 -11.01 0.94 21.03
C PRO A 192 -10.07 1.70 21.97
N GLY A 193 -9.45 2.76 21.46
CA GLY A 193 -8.64 3.69 22.23
C GLY A 193 -8.65 5.11 21.64
N SER A 194 -8.00 6.03 22.35
CA SER A 194 -7.82 7.42 21.91
C SER A 194 -6.34 7.73 21.71
N PHE A 195 -6.00 8.34 20.59
CA PHE A 195 -4.66 8.80 20.26
C PHE A 195 -4.50 10.27 20.64
N GLN A 196 -3.32 10.64 21.16
CA GLN A 196 -2.97 12.03 21.43
C GLN A 196 -1.74 12.45 20.61
N THR A 197 -0.54 12.00 20.98
CA THR A 197 0.70 12.47 20.35
C THR A 197 1.78 11.39 20.13
N GLY A 198 1.55 10.14 20.53
CA GLY A 198 2.56 9.09 20.43
C GLY A 198 2.01 7.69 20.66
N PHE A 199 2.88 6.70 20.42
CA PHE A 199 2.56 5.28 20.49
C PHE A 199 3.34 4.58 21.62
N PRO A 200 2.80 3.49 22.21
CA PRO A 200 3.48 2.73 23.26
C PRO A 200 4.57 1.82 22.67
N PHE A 201 5.69 2.40 22.26
CA PHE A 201 6.78 1.69 21.55
C PHE A 201 7.48 0.58 22.36
N ASP A 202 7.20 0.48 23.67
CA ASP A 202 7.65 -0.65 24.48
C ASP A 202 6.86 -1.95 24.26
N ALA A 203 5.67 -1.86 23.66
CA ALA A 203 4.86 -3.01 23.31
C ALA A 203 5.53 -3.88 22.23
N PRO A 204 5.41 -5.22 22.28
CA PRO A 204 6.04 -6.11 21.28
C PRO A 204 5.64 -5.79 19.83
N SER A 205 4.38 -5.38 19.65
CA SER A 205 3.81 -4.93 18.39
C SER A 205 2.74 -3.88 18.64
N ILE A 206 2.58 -2.97 17.68
CA ILE A 206 1.47 -2.03 17.62
C ILE A 206 0.80 -2.27 16.27
N ASP A 207 -0.51 -2.41 16.28
CA ASP A 207 -1.32 -2.63 15.08
C ASP A 207 -2.68 -1.93 15.28
N TRP A 208 -2.71 -0.63 15.00
CA TRP A 208 -3.85 0.23 15.29
C TRP A 208 -4.47 0.73 14.00
N ILE A 209 -5.76 0.47 13.81
CA ILE A 209 -6.54 1.09 12.75
C ILE A 209 -7.24 2.33 13.30
N PHE A 210 -6.87 3.49 12.78
CA PHE A 210 -7.50 4.77 13.08
C PHE A 210 -8.83 4.87 12.34
N THR A 211 -9.85 5.26 13.10
CA THR A 211 -11.21 5.51 12.62
C THR A 211 -11.48 7.01 12.59
N ASP A 212 -12.58 7.42 11.94
CA ASP A 212 -13.00 8.82 11.88
C ASP A 212 -11.93 9.75 11.28
N VAL A 213 -11.26 9.27 10.21
CA VAL A 213 -10.28 10.04 9.44
C VAL A 213 -10.98 11.25 8.80
N HIS A 214 -10.63 12.47 9.22
CA HIS A 214 -11.34 13.70 8.83
C HIS A 214 -10.57 14.57 7.82
N ALA A 215 -9.41 14.12 7.37
CA ALA A 215 -8.65 14.76 6.30
C ALA A 215 -7.89 13.72 5.46
N GLN A 216 -7.54 14.13 4.25
CA GLN A 216 -6.92 13.31 3.20
C GLN A 216 -5.39 13.39 3.20
N GLU A 217 -4.82 13.73 4.36
CA GLU A 217 -3.38 13.88 4.55
C GLU A 217 -2.98 13.36 5.92
N ALA A 218 -1.90 12.58 5.99
CA ALA A 218 -1.28 12.13 7.23
C ALA A 218 0.24 12.18 7.08
N ALA A 219 0.95 12.55 8.14
CA ALA A 219 2.39 12.67 8.08
C ALA A 219 3.09 12.07 9.29
N ALA A 220 4.32 11.60 9.06
CA ALA A 220 5.23 11.15 10.08
C ALA A 220 6.60 11.80 9.86
N THR A 221 7.16 12.38 10.91
CA THR A 221 8.49 12.98 10.94
C THR A 221 9.40 12.10 11.77
N SER A 222 10.53 11.67 11.21
CA SER A 222 11.61 10.99 11.94
C SER A 222 12.84 11.89 12.01
N PRO A 223 12.99 12.69 13.08
CA PRO A 223 14.18 13.51 13.29
C PRO A 223 15.47 12.69 13.38
N ALA A 224 15.38 11.46 13.89
CA ALA A 224 16.54 10.57 14.02
C ALA A 224 17.07 10.10 12.65
N ASP A 225 16.18 9.95 11.68
CA ASP A 225 16.50 9.48 10.33
C ASP A 225 16.59 10.63 9.31
N GLY A 226 16.26 11.86 9.73
CA GLY A 226 16.44 13.07 8.92
C GLY A 226 15.40 13.27 7.83
N TYR A 227 14.16 12.81 8.05
CA TYR A 227 13.11 12.95 7.04
C TYR A 227 11.71 13.22 7.64
N ARG A 228 10.83 13.75 6.80
CA ARG A 228 9.37 13.74 6.95
C ARG A 228 8.74 13.09 5.74
N ILE A 229 7.75 12.23 5.97
CA ILE A 229 6.89 11.69 4.92
C ILE A 229 5.48 12.22 5.14
N THR A 230 4.91 12.78 4.09
CA THR A 230 3.49 13.11 4.01
C THR A 230 2.81 12.17 3.01
N LEU A 231 1.75 11.51 3.46
CA LEU A 231 0.84 10.73 2.63
C LEU A 231 -0.39 11.57 2.32
N ARG A 232 -0.73 11.68 1.03
CA ARG A 232 -2.00 12.23 0.55
C ARG A 232 -2.79 11.13 -0.13
N TYR A 233 -4.09 11.11 0.02
CA TYR A 233 -4.91 10.02 -0.51
C TYR A 233 -6.35 10.48 -0.77
N ASP A 234 -7.00 9.90 -1.77
CA ASP A 234 -8.40 10.24 -2.05
C ASP A 234 -9.34 9.86 -0.89
N PRO A 235 -10.51 10.52 -0.77
CA PRO A 235 -11.48 10.27 0.31
C PRO A 235 -11.98 8.83 0.44
N VAL A 236 -11.83 8.00 -0.60
CA VAL A 236 -12.17 6.57 -0.56
C VAL A 236 -11.31 5.80 0.45
N PHE A 237 -10.12 6.31 0.80
CA PHE A 237 -9.27 5.78 1.86
C PHE A 237 -9.72 6.33 3.22
N ALA A 238 -10.79 5.75 3.76
CA ALA A 238 -11.45 6.22 4.97
C ALA A 238 -10.73 5.82 6.29
N PHE A 239 -9.67 5.02 6.21
CA PHE A 239 -8.95 4.49 7.37
C PHE A 239 -7.44 4.67 7.22
N LEU A 240 -6.75 4.79 8.36
CA LEU A 240 -5.30 4.74 8.45
C LEU A 240 -4.87 3.61 9.39
N VAL A 241 -3.94 2.75 8.99
CA VAL A 241 -3.33 1.78 9.91
C VAL A 241 -1.93 2.25 10.29
N PHE A 242 -1.62 2.17 11.58
CA PHE A 242 -0.25 2.27 12.09
C PHE A 242 0.22 0.90 12.56
N TRP A 243 1.33 0.43 12.01
CA TRP A 243 1.90 -0.85 12.38
C TRP A 243 3.41 -0.78 12.64
N THR A 244 3.88 -1.40 13.71
CA THR A 244 5.32 -1.57 13.98
C THR A 244 5.57 -2.75 14.91
N LEU A 245 6.78 -3.32 14.84
CA LEU A 245 7.29 -4.32 15.78
C LEU A 245 8.43 -3.72 16.59
N LYS A 246 8.43 -3.90 17.91
CA LYS A 246 9.39 -3.27 18.84
C LYS A 246 10.81 -3.21 18.29
N ASP A 247 11.36 -4.38 17.99
CA ASP A 247 12.78 -4.58 17.65
C ASP A 247 13.09 -4.49 16.15
N LYS A 248 12.14 -4.01 15.33
CA LYS A 248 12.36 -3.82 13.89
C LYS A 248 12.49 -2.33 13.54
N PRO A 249 13.43 -1.94 12.66
CA PRO A 249 13.75 -0.55 12.39
C PRO A 249 12.81 0.05 11.35
N PHE A 250 11.50 -0.12 11.54
CA PHE A 250 10.47 0.45 10.67
C PHE A 250 9.20 0.80 11.44
N TYR A 251 8.37 1.65 10.83
CA TYR A 251 6.94 1.73 11.08
C TYR A 251 6.19 1.75 9.75
N CYS A 252 4.89 1.46 9.79
CA CYS A 252 3.99 1.60 8.66
C CYS A 252 2.90 2.62 8.98
N LEU A 253 2.52 3.41 7.98
CA LEU A 253 1.37 4.31 8.01
C LEU A 253 0.59 4.10 6.71
N GLU A 254 -0.62 3.57 6.82
CA GLU A 254 -1.24 2.82 5.73
C GLU A 254 -2.63 3.35 5.39
N PRO A 255 -2.85 3.95 4.20
CA PRO A 255 -4.19 4.34 3.77
C PRO A 255 -4.98 3.10 3.32
N TRP A 256 -6.11 2.83 3.98
CA TRP A 256 -7.00 1.71 3.69
C TRP A 256 -8.41 2.22 3.36
N MET A 257 -9.08 1.60 2.39
CA MET A 257 -10.46 1.96 2.05
C MET A 257 -11.49 1.49 3.08
N ALA A 258 -11.26 0.33 3.69
CA ALA A 258 -12.20 -0.29 4.60
C ALA A 258 -11.45 -1.11 5.66
N PRO A 259 -12.07 -1.40 6.81
CA PRO A 259 -11.43 -2.18 7.85
C PRO A 259 -11.32 -3.66 7.45
N ARG A 260 -10.58 -4.40 8.27
CA ARG A 260 -10.49 -5.85 8.18
C ARG A 260 -11.88 -6.48 8.12
N ASN A 261 -12.03 -7.56 7.35
CA ASN A 261 -13.29 -8.29 7.20
C ASN A 261 -14.45 -7.53 6.49
N ALA A 262 -14.21 -6.36 5.89
CA ALA A 262 -15.22 -5.62 5.12
C ALA A 262 -15.87 -6.45 3.99
N MET A 263 -15.18 -7.47 3.47
CA MET A 263 -15.74 -8.40 2.48
C MET A 263 -16.99 -9.14 3.00
N ASN A 264 -17.04 -9.46 4.29
CA ASN A 264 -18.16 -10.17 4.91
C ASN A 264 -19.14 -9.22 5.61
N THR A 265 -18.65 -8.12 6.20
CA THR A 265 -19.51 -7.20 6.97
C THR A 265 -20.20 -6.17 6.08
N GLY A 266 -19.65 -5.89 4.89
CA GLY A 266 -20.10 -4.80 4.03
C GLY A 266 -19.63 -3.41 4.49
N ASP A 267 -18.89 -3.32 5.59
CA ASP A 267 -18.43 -2.06 6.17
C ASP A 267 -17.45 -1.36 5.22
N HIS A 268 -17.84 -0.19 4.68
CA HIS A 268 -17.09 0.58 3.66
C HIS A 268 -16.68 -0.23 2.41
N LEU A 269 -17.35 -1.36 2.16
CA LEU A 269 -17.07 -2.21 1.00
C LEU A 269 -17.39 -1.46 -0.30
N GLN A 270 -16.43 -1.40 -1.21
CA GLN A 270 -16.64 -0.81 -2.53
C GLN A 270 -17.24 -1.86 -3.47
N LEU A 271 -18.29 -1.47 -4.20
CA LEU A 271 -18.92 -2.30 -5.23
C LEU A 271 -18.72 -1.65 -6.59
N VAL A 272 -17.78 -2.18 -7.38
CA VAL A 272 -17.56 -1.70 -8.75
C VAL A 272 -18.64 -2.33 -9.64
N PRO A 273 -19.52 -1.56 -10.30
CA PRO A 273 -20.57 -2.11 -11.18
C PRO A 273 -20.00 -2.94 -12.33
N SER A 274 -20.80 -3.84 -12.92
CA SER A 274 -20.42 -4.56 -14.15
C SER A 274 -20.03 -3.56 -15.25
N GLY A 275 -18.86 -3.76 -15.88
CA GLY A 275 -18.27 -2.84 -16.86
C GLY A 275 -17.81 -1.49 -16.29
N GLY A 276 -17.94 -1.31 -14.97
CA GLY A 276 -17.58 -0.09 -14.26
C GLY A 276 -16.10 -0.02 -13.89
N ARG A 277 -15.69 1.17 -13.43
CA ARG A 277 -14.34 1.44 -12.94
C ARG A 277 -14.39 2.24 -11.65
N LEU A 278 -13.51 1.89 -10.70
CA LEU A 278 -13.17 2.74 -9.57
C LEU A 278 -11.77 3.30 -9.80
N ARG A 279 -11.57 4.60 -9.53
CA ARG A 279 -10.27 5.25 -9.59
C ARG A 279 -9.97 5.92 -8.26
N ALA A 280 -8.71 5.91 -7.87
CA ALA A 280 -8.23 6.55 -6.66
C ALA A 280 -6.74 6.87 -6.78
N ASP A 281 -6.31 7.93 -6.11
CA ASP A 281 -4.91 8.35 -6.07
C ASP A 281 -4.38 8.30 -4.63
N VAL A 282 -3.09 7.93 -4.49
CA VAL A 282 -2.30 8.06 -3.27
C VAL A 282 -0.96 8.68 -3.64
N ALA A 283 -0.50 9.66 -2.89
CA ALA A 283 0.81 10.27 -3.06
C ALA A 283 1.64 10.18 -1.79
N MET A 284 2.95 10.00 -1.96
CA MET A 284 3.95 10.01 -0.90
C MET A 284 4.97 11.09 -1.21
N VAL A 285 5.03 12.10 -0.35
CA VAL A 285 5.96 13.24 -0.45
C VAL A 285 7.06 13.06 0.59
N GLY A 286 8.31 13.01 0.12
CA GLY A 286 9.48 12.99 0.97
C GLY A 286 10.09 14.37 1.16
N GLU A 287 10.39 14.73 2.40
CA GLU A 287 11.10 15.96 2.77
C GLU A 287 12.28 15.59 3.67
N LEU A 288 13.44 16.20 3.45
CA LEU A 288 14.62 16.02 4.30
C LEU A 288 14.67 17.11 5.38
N LEU A 289 15.19 16.76 6.56
CA LEU A 289 15.29 17.64 7.73
C LEU A 289 16.68 18.27 7.89
#